data_AF-A0A9X3R9U4-F1
#
_entry.id   AF-A0A9X3R9U4-F1
#
_cell.length_a   1.000
_cell.length_b   1.000
_cell.length_c   1.000
_cell.angle_alpha   90.00
_cell.angle_beta   90.00
_cell.angle_gamma   90.00
#
_symmetry.space_group_name_H-M   'P 1'
#
loop_
_entity.id
_entity.type
_entity.pdbx_description
1 polymer ?
#
loop_
_entity_poly.entity_id
_entity_poly.type
_entity_poly.pdbx_seq_one_letter_code
_entity_poly.pdbx_strand_id
1 'polypeptide(L)'
;MAGGEKAKSSGEYGEKIVGNLLKIIGWDGLDDGVTVPCIHNEAHSKDGKNSEKHGIDYVYQYKSALRDSTRQDILISVKCRDGYPKKEKTIRDRFKEFYEELIFGAECYPSSDPYQRKVPNTKKRSHSGVIFWIDRNRDDGRQYESLVEHLVNVRLQDNNALESVALIDNNRAQFLFESITYVNNTYGEENVEFFYIDTGLNNMNLVKKYSGKSLPVEYINSDVIPLHIEYGNTKILFLIVRDLFDKDTLKRLIGLAQDITRTWSNEIIIAFPDYNEFEHKQFCNDAILEFDDKKFTKLISVTTYKPDFRDEV
;
A
#
# COMPACT_ATOMS: atom_id res chain seq x y z
N MET A 1 11.94 -22.70 27.55
CA MET A 1 12.90 -22.35 26.48
C MET A 1 12.30 -22.55 25.07
N ALA A 2 11.56 -23.63 24.80
CA ALA A 2 10.97 -23.90 23.46
C ALA A 2 9.90 -22.89 22.94
N GLY A 3 9.25 -22.11 23.81
CA GLY A 3 8.27 -21.10 23.40
C GLY A 3 8.88 -19.83 22.79
N GLY A 4 10.08 -19.44 23.24
CA GLY A 4 10.79 -18.25 22.76
C GLY A 4 11.38 -18.45 21.36
N GLU A 5 11.90 -19.64 21.08
CA GLU A 5 12.47 -19.98 19.75
C GLU A 5 11.39 -20.08 18.67
N LYS A 6 10.23 -20.67 18.99
CA LYS A 6 9.09 -20.72 18.06
C LYS A 6 8.48 -19.33 17.80
N ALA A 7 8.44 -18.46 18.81
CA ALA A 7 7.97 -17.09 18.63
C ALA A 7 8.94 -16.29 17.76
N LYS A 8 10.26 -16.42 18.00
CA LYS A 8 11.30 -15.78 17.18
C LYS A 8 11.27 -16.26 15.73
N SER A 9 11.16 -17.56 15.49
CA SER A 9 11.06 -18.10 14.13
C SER A 9 9.78 -17.69 13.41
N SER A 10 8.67 -17.50 14.14
CA SER A 10 7.43 -16.97 13.57
C SER A 10 7.54 -15.49 13.20
N GLY A 11 8.28 -14.69 13.99
CA GLY A 11 8.59 -13.29 13.68
C GLY A 11 9.42 -13.16 12.42
N GLU A 12 10.58 -13.82 12.37
CA GLU A 12 11.49 -13.84 11.20
C GLU A 12 10.78 -14.35 9.93
N TYR A 13 9.86 -15.32 10.06
CA TYR A 13 9.07 -15.79 8.94
C TYR A 13 8.05 -14.75 8.46
N GLY A 14 7.38 -14.05 9.38
CA GLY A 14 6.49 -12.93 9.08
C GLY A 14 7.20 -11.79 8.36
N GLU A 15 8.38 -11.41 8.86
CA GLU A 15 9.24 -10.41 8.24
C GLU A 15 9.60 -10.79 6.80
N LYS A 16 9.91 -12.07 6.52
CA LYS A 16 10.17 -12.54 5.14
C LYS A 16 8.95 -12.43 4.23
N ILE A 17 7.76 -12.79 4.71
CA ILE A 17 6.51 -12.64 3.95
C ILE A 17 6.31 -11.18 3.57
N VAL A 18 6.41 -10.28 4.55
CA VAL A 18 6.22 -8.85 4.32
C VAL A 18 7.32 -8.29 3.42
N GLY A 19 8.59 -8.64 3.65
CA GLY A 19 9.71 -8.19 2.83
C GLY A 19 9.56 -8.55 1.35
N ASN A 20 9.04 -9.74 1.04
CA ASN A 20 8.72 -10.12 -0.34
C ASN A 20 7.62 -9.25 -0.96
N LEU A 21 6.57 -8.93 -0.19
CA LEU A 21 5.51 -8.04 -0.65
C LEU A 21 6.01 -6.60 -0.83
N LEU A 22 6.84 -6.11 0.09
CA LEU A 22 7.47 -4.78 -0.01
C LEU A 22 8.30 -4.65 -1.30
N LYS A 23 9.05 -5.70 -1.65
CA LYS A 23 9.78 -5.76 -2.92
C LYS A 23 8.84 -5.69 -4.14
N ILE A 24 7.72 -6.42 -4.12
CA ILE A 24 6.74 -6.41 -5.23
C ILE A 24 6.17 -5.00 -5.47
N ILE A 25 5.94 -4.21 -4.41
CA ILE A 25 5.46 -2.82 -4.53
C ILE A 25 6.60 -1.80 -4.75
N GLY A 26 7.82 -2.28 -5.03
CA GLY A 26 8.99 -1.46 -5.34
C GLY A 26 9.57 -0.70 -4.15
N TRP A 27 9.36 -1.19 -2.93
CA TRP A 27 10.07 -0.72 -1.74
C TRP A 27 11.33 -1.56 -1.59
N ASP A 28 12.36 -1.23 -2.37
CA ASP A 28 13.65 -1.89 -2.36
C ASP A 28 14.65 -1.17 -1.44
N GLY A 29 15.68 -1.87 -0.97
CA GLY A 29 16.77 -1.24 -0.20
C GLY A 29 16.34 -0.71 1.18
N LEU A 30 15.31 -1.32 1.76
CA LEU A 30 14.90 -1.15 3.16
C LEU A 30 16.02 -1.49 4.15
N ASP A 31 16.02 -0.79 5.28
CA ASP A 31 16.78 -1.18 6.46
C ASP A 31 15.95 -2.14 7.29
N ASP A 32 16.49 -3.32 7.56
CA ASP A 32 15.86 -4.37 8.36
C ASP A 32 16.31 -4.33 9.83
N GLY A 33 15.40 -4.69 10.74
CA GLY A 33 15.70 -4.86 12.17
C GLY A 33 16.22 -3.59 12.85
N VAL A 34 15.70 -2.42 12.48
CA VAL A 34 16.16 -1.13 12.98
C VAL A 34 15.90 -1.01 14.48
N THR A 35 16.97 -0.82 15.23
CA THR A 35 16.91 -0.52 16.66
C THR A 35 16.97 1.00 16.88
N VAL A 36 15.94 1.56 17.50
CA VAL A 36 15.84 2.99 17.81
C VAL A 36 16.06 3.19 19.33
N PRO A 37 17.11 3.91 19.76
CA PRO A 37 17.29 4.22 21.18
C PRO A 37 16.08 4.97 21.75
N CYS A 38 15.62 4.60 22.94
CA CYS A 38 14.56 5.36 23.60
C CYS A 38 15.15 6.63 24.24
N ILE A 39 14.55 7.78 23.95
CA ILE A 39 14.92 9.07 24.54
C ILE A 39 13.83 9.63 25.48
N HIS A 40 12.75 8.87 25.67
CA HIS A 40 11.57 9.22 26.47
C HIS A 40 11.22 8.09 27.45
N ASN A 41 12.24 7.51 28.10
CA ASN A 41 12.17 6.28 28.89
C ASN A 41 11.01 6.19 29.89
N GLU A 42 10.67 7.30 30.56
CA GLU A 42 9.58 7.36 31.54
C GLU A 42 8.20 7.33 30.86
N ALA A 43 8.01 8.13 29.81
CA ALA A 43 6.75 8.23 29.07
C ALA A 43 6.47 6.96 28.25
N HIS A 44 7.52 6.30 27.74
CA HIS A 44 7.41 5.06 26.97
C HIS A 44 7.53 3.80 27.84
N SER A 45 7.38 3.94 29.17
CA SER A 45 7.44 2.81 30.08
C SER A 45 6.23 1.89 29.88
N LYS A 46 6.49 0.58 29.80
CA LYS A 46 5.45 -0.45 29.76
C LYS A 46 5.49 -1.23 31.06
N ASP A 47 4.34 -1.38 31.71
CA ASP A 47 4.20 -2.10 32.98
C ASP A 47 5.20 -1.63 34.07
N GLY A 48 5.52 -0.33 34.10
CA GLY A 48 6.46 0.26 35.06
C GLY A 48 7.94 -0.04 34.77
N LYS A 49 8.27 -0.61 33.60
CA LYS A 49 9.64 -0.79 33.12
C LYS A 49 9.95 0.21 32.02
N ASN A 50 11.00 0.99 32.23
CA ASN A 50 11.53 1.90 31.23
C ASN A 50 11.95 1.11 29.98
N SER A 51 11.54 1.58 28.81
CA SER A 51 12.05 1.07 27.55
C SER A 51 13.42 1.70 27.28
N GLU A 52 14.45 0.90 27.01
CA GLU A 52 15.76 1.42 26.59
C GLU A 52 15.84 1.63 25.08
N LYS A 53 14.99 0.94 24.31
CA LYS A 53 14.99 0.94 22.85
C LYS A 53 13.66 0.47 22.26
N HIS A 54 13.40 0.86 21.03
CA HIS A 54 12.27 0.42 20.21
C HIS A 54 12.78 -0.39 19.02
N GLY A 55 12.05 -1.44 18.65
CA GLY A 55 12.31 -2.20 17.42
C GLY A 55 11.36 -1.75 16.31
N ILE A 56 11.91 -1.45 15.14
CA ILE A 56 11.17 -1.19 13.91
C ILE A 56 11.65 -2.23 12.90
N ASP A 57 10.72 -3.04 12.38
CA ASP A 57 11.06 -4.22 11.58
C ASP A 57 11.67 -3.80 10.23
N TYR A 58 11.09 -2.78 9.59
CA TYR A 58 11.69 -2.16 8.41
C TYR A 58 11.58 -0.63 8.40
N VAL A 59 12.57 0.03 7.83
CA VAL A 59 12.51 1.45 7.46
C VAL A 59 12.75 1.60 5.97
N TYR A 60 11.81 2.23 5.26
CA TYR A 60 11.96 2.58 3.85
C TYR A 60 12.01 4.09 3.67
N GLN A 61 12.98 4.59 2.90
CA GLN A 61 13.26 6.01 2.76
C GLN A 61 13.34 6.39 1.29
N TYR A 62 12.55 7.37 0.87
CA TYR A 62 12.54 7.82 -0.52
C TYR A 62 12.22 9.31 -0.63
N LYS A 63 12.52 9.89 -1.79
CA LYS A 63 12.02 11.23 -2.14
C LYS A 63 10.59 11.09 -2.64
N SER A 64 9.62 11.72 -1.97
CA SER A 64 8.22 11.68 -2.38
C SER A 64 8.02 12.27 -3.77
N ALA A 65 7.27 11.56 -4.61
CA ALA A 65 6.78 12.08 -5.90
C ALA A 65 5.46 12.86 -5.76
N LEU A 66 4.76 12.69 -4.63
CA LEU A 66 3.48 13.34 -4.34
C LEU A 66 3.65 14.62 -3.52
N ARG A 67 4.88 14.93 -3.07
CA ARG A 67 5.21 16.12 -2.26
C ARG A 67 6.57 16.69 -2.60
N ASP A 68 6.61 17.98 -2.91
CA ASP A 68 7.81 18.68 -3.37
C ASP A 68 8.92 18.69 -2.32
N SER A 69 10.14 18.38 -2.77
CA SER A 69 11.36 18.42 -1.95
C SER A 69 11.22 17.72 -0.59
N THR A 70 10.40 16.66 -0.52
CA THR A 70 10.07 15.99 0.74
C THR A 70 10.66 14.58 0.73
N ARG A 71 11.44 14.27 1.75
CA ARG A 71 11.82 12.89 2.08
C ARG A 71 10.67 12.26 2.85
N GLN A 72 10.27 11.07 2.45
CA GLN A 72 9.33 10.23 3.17
C GLN A 72 10.10 9.09 3.81
N ASP A 73 9.95 8.94 5.13
CA ASP A 73 10.40 7.77 5.86
C ASP A 73 9.17 6.97 6.28
N ILE A 74 9.20 5.67 6.02
CA ILE A 74 8.12 4.75 6.39
C ILE A 74 8.67 3.81 7.45
N LEU A 75 8.06 3.84 8.62
CA LEU A 75 8.37 2.95 9.73
C LEU A 75 7.37 1.79 9.70
N ILE A 76 7.89 0.58 9.54
CA ILE A 76 7.07 -0.60 9.27
C ILE A 76 7.17 -1.54 10.47
N SER A 77 6.01 -1.92 11.03
CA SER A 77 5.91 -3.00 12.01
C SER A 77 5.20 -4.21 11.42
N VAL A 78 5.76 -5.39 11.64
CA VAL A 78 5.27 -6.68 11.16
C VAL A 78 4.78 -7.50 12.35
N LYS A 79 3.48 -7.79 12.36
CA LYS A 79 2.82 -8.65 13.33
C LYS A 79 2.25 -9.86 12.58
N CYS A 80 3.02 -10.94 12.52
CA CYS A 80 2.58 -12.19 11.90
C CYS A 80 2.13 -13.21 12.95
N ARG A 81 0.95 -13.81 12.77
CA ARG A 81 0.39 -14.81 13.69
C ARG A 81 -0.19 -15.99 12.91
N ASP A 82 -0.28 -17.13 13.59
CA ASP A 82 -1.01 -18.30 13.14
C ASP A 82 -2.48 -18.15 13.58
N GLY A 83 -3.29 -17.53 12.75
CA GLY A 83 -4.66 -17.15 13.06
C GLY A 83 -4.81 -15.71 13.57
N TYR A 84 -5.72 -14.93 12.98
CA TYR A 84 -6.25 -13.73 13.62
C TYR A 84 -7.01 -14.07 14.91
N PRO A 85 -7.02 -13.16 15.91
CA PRO A 85 -7.80 -13.37 17.12
C PRO A 85 -9.29 -13.51 16.82
N LYS A 86 -9.94 -14.55 17.33
CA LYS A 86 -11.38 -14.81 17.09
C LYS A 86 -12.34 -13.80 17.74
N LYS A 87 -11.88 -13.09 18.77
CA LYS A 87 -12.71 -12.16 19.54
C LYS A 87 -12.39 -10.73 19.11
N GLU A 88 -13.41 -9.99 18.69
CA GLU A 88 -13.29 -8.60 18.25
C GLU A 88 -12.62 -7.70 19.29
N LYS A 89 -12.97 -7.84 20.58
CA LYS A 89 -12.29 -7.13 21.67
C LYS A 89 -10.76 -7.36 21.64
N THR A 90 -10.34 -8.61 21.44
CA THR A 90 -8.92 -8.96 21.37
C THR A 90 -8.26 -8.37 20.12
N ILE A 91 -8.98 -8.31 18.99
CA ILE A 91 -8.47 -7.64 17.78
C ILE A 91 -8.19 -6.16 18.09
N ARG A 92 -9.17 -5.47 18.68
CA ARG A 92 -9.06 -4.04 19.04
C ARG A 92 -7.94 -3.76 20.04
N ASP A 93 -7.84 -4.56 21.10
CA ASP A 93 -6.82 -4.39 22.13
C ASP A 93 -5.42 -4.60 21.55
N ARG A 94 -5.24 -5.61 20.69
CA ARG A 94 -3.96 -5.87 20.01
C ARG A 94 -3.59 -4.77 19.00
N PHE A 95 -4.55 -4.26 18.24
CA PHE A 95 -4.27 -3.16 17.31
C PHE A 95 -3.78 -1.91 18.05
N LYS A 96 -4.41 -1.55 19.18
CA LYS A 96 -3.97 -0.43 20.03
C LYS A 96 -2.55 -0.64 20.53
N GLU A 97 -2.25 -1.85 21.01
CA GLU A 97 -0.89 -2.21 21.44
C GLU A 97 0.11 -1.99 20.30
N PHE A 98 -0.15 -2.54 19.11
CA PHE A 98 0.75 -2.41 17.96
C PHE A 98 0.94 -0.97 17.50
N TYR A 99 -0.15 -0.19 17.49
CA TYR A 99 -0.12 1.23 17.17
C TYR A 99 0.77 1.99 18.16
N GLU A 100 0.57 1.79 19.47
CA GLU A 100 1.35 2.45 20.51
C GLU A 100 2.85 2.11 20.42
N GLU A 101 3.22 0.84 20.15
CA GLU A 101 4.65 0.49 19.99
C GLU A 101 5.28 1.24 18.82
N LEU A 102 4.54 1.36 17.71
CA LEU A 102 5.00 2.05 16.52
C LEU A 102 5.14 3.55 16.75
N ILE A 103 4.19 4.17 17.47
CA ILE A 103 4.26 5.59 17.83
C ILE A 103 5.48 5.88 18.72
N PHE A 104 5.70 5.09 19.78
CA PHE A 104 6.85 5.30 20.66
C PHE A 104 8.19 5.15 19.90
N GLY A 105 8.25 4.18 18.98
CA GLY A 105 9.37 4.03 18.07
C GLY A 105 9.56 5.24 17.15
N ALA A 106 8.47 5.79 16.60
CA ALA A 106 8.48 6.96 15.74
C ALA A 106 8.89 8.25 16.47
N GLU A 107 8.45 8.45 17.71
CA GLU A 107 8.83 9.60 18.55
C GLU A 107 10.34 9.61 18.81
N CYS A 108 10.95 8.43 18.98
CA CYS A 108 12.39 8.31 19.19
C CYS A 108 13.19 8.18 17.88
N TYR A 109 12.54 7.91 16.73
CA TYR A 109 13.19 7.67 15.44
C TYR A 109 14.21 8.74 15.01
N PRO A 110 14.03 10.04 15.31
CA PRO A 110 15.05 11.05 15.05
C PRO A 110 16.44 10.78 15.67
N SER A 111 16.52 9.93 16.70
CA SER A 111 17.77 9.52 17.34
C SER A 111 18.49 8.36 16.63
N SER A 112 17.87 7.74 15.62
CA SER A 112 18.39 6.55 14.95
C SER A 112 19.33 6.87 13.78
N ASP A 113 20.23 5.93 13.44
CA ASP A 113 21.14 6.07 12.29
C ASP A 113 20.41 6.23 10.95
N PRO A 114 19.33 5.46 10.64
CA PRO A 114 18.52 5.69 9.45
C PRO A 114 18.07 7.13 9.27
N TYR A 115 17.64 7.79 10.34
CA TYR A 115 17.20 9.17 10.28
C TYR A 115 18.34 10.11 9.85
N GLN A 116 19.57 9.87 10.29
CA GLN A 116 20.70 10.77 9.99
C GLN A 116 21.15 10.75 8.52
N ARG A 117 20.77 9.73 7.73
CA ARG A 117 21.08 9.66 6.30
C ARG A 117 20.57 10.88 5.54
N LYS A 118 21.18 11.20 4.39
CA LYS A 118 20.72 12.26 3.49
C LYS A 118 20.04 11.64 2.28
N VAL A 119 18.84 12.11 1.96
CA VAL A 119 18.17 11.81 0.70
C VAL A 119 18.33 13.02 -0.22
N PRO A 120 18.99 12.88 -1.40
CA PRO A 120 19.24 14.01 -2.29
C PRO A 120 17.97 14.76 -2.70
N ASN A 121 18.10 16.06 -2.94
CA ASN A 121 17.00 16.93 -3.41
C ASN A 121 15.77 16.96 -2.49
N THR A 122 15.99 16.83 -1.18
CA THR A 122 14.96 16.98 -0.14
C THR A 122 15.34 18.09 0.84
N LYS A 123 14.33 18.78 1.35
CA LYS A 123 14.41 19.88 2.34
C LYS A 123 13.48 19.65 3.52
N LYS A 124 12.38 18.91 3.30
CA LYS A 124 11.39 18.53 4.31
C LYS A 124 11.48 17.03 4.59
N ARG A 125 10.98 16.62 5.75
CA ARG A 125 10.83 15.21 6.13
C ARG A 125 9.40 14.97 6.58
N SER A 126 8.87 13.82 6.20
CA SER A 126 7.58 13.29 6.60
C SER A 126 7.78 11.84 7.03
N HIS A 127 7.05 11.42 8.06
CA HIS A 127 7.08 10.05 8.56
C HIS A 127 5.69 9.44 8.49
N SER A 128 5.62 8.19 8.05
CA SER A 128 4.38 7.40 8.03
C SER A 128 4.63 6.05 8.67
N GLY A 129 3.62 5.52 9.35
CA GLY A 129 3.62 4.19 9.92
C GLY A 129 2.89 3.20 9.03
N VAL A 130 3.41 1.98 8.93
CA VAL A 130 2.67 0.86 8.33
C VAL A 130 2.72 -0.34 9.26
N ILE A 131 1.56 -0.84 9.64
CA ILE A 131 1.42 -2.05 10.44
C ILE A 131 0.94 -3.16 9.51
N PHE A 132 1.81 -4.12 9.22
CA PHE A 132 1.41 -5.38 8.60
C PHE A 132 0.93 -6.32 9.67
N TRP A 133 -0.37 -6.63 9.70
CA TRP A 133 -0.92 -7.64 10.58
C TRP A 133 -1.38 -8.84 9.76
N ILE A 134 -0.52 -9.85 9.68
CA ILE A 134 -0.67 -10.97 8.75
C ILE A 134 -1.06 -12.25 9.49
N ASP A 135 -2.14 -12.88 9.03
CA ASP A 135 -2.49 -14.26 9.36
C ASP A 135 -1.80 -15.21 8.37
N ARG A 136 -0.89 -16.04 8.85
CA ARG A 136 -0.17 -17.02 8.02
C ARG A 136 -0.88 -18.37 7.92
N ASN A 137 -1.98 -18.57 8.64
CA ASN A 137 -2.73 -19.81 8.57
C ASN A 137 -3.32 -19.98 7.16
N ARG A 138 -3.05 -21.13 6.54
CA ARG A 138 -3.55 -21.46 5.19
C ARG A 138 -4.73 -22.42 5.22
N ASP A 139 -5.01 -23.02 6.37
CA ASP A 139 -5.93 -24.16 6.48
C ASP A 139 -7.38 -23.72 6.78
N ASP A 140 -7.65 -22.43 6.92
CA ASP A 140 -8.96 -21.89 7.31
C ASP A 140 -9.62 -20.96 6.28
N GLY A 141 -8.99 -20.75 5.12
CA GLY A 141 -9.54 -19.97 4.01
C GLY A 141 -9.60 -18.46 4.22
N ARG A 142 -8.92 -17.93 5.25
CA ARG A 142 -8.98 -16.50 5.63
C ARG A 142 -7.94 -15.61 4.95
N GLN A 143 -7.43 -16.05 3.80
CA GLN A 143 -6.45 -15.31 2.99
C GLN A 143 -6.97 -13.95 2.46
N TYR A 144 -8.30 -13.73 2.45
CA TYR A 144 -8.93 -12.47 2.08
C TYR A 144 -9.64 -11.78 3.26
N GLU A 145 -9.43 -12.23 4.50
CA GLU A 145 -10.06 -11.64 5.69
C GLU A 145 -9.57 -10.20 5.91
N SER A 146 -10.52 -9.28 6.14
CA SER A 146 -10.27 -7.88 6.45
C SER A 146 -10.53 -7.62 7.93
N LEU A 147 -9.63 -6.90 8.59
CA LEU A 147 -9.76 -6.49 9.99
C LEU A 147 -10.39 -5.11 10.15
N VAL A 148 -10.59 -4.37 9.06
CA VAL A 148 -11.03 -2.96 9.09
C VAL A 148 -12.38 -2.82 9.82
N GLU A 149 -13.33 -3.70 9.54
CA GLU A 149 -14.67 -3.66 10.16
C GLU A 149 -14.63 -3.91 11.68
N HIS A 150 -13.69 -4.73 12.16
CA HIS A 150 -13.50 -5.00 13.58
C HIS A 150 -12.89 -3.82 14.36
N LEU A 151 -12.26 -2.88 13.64
CA LEU A 151 -11.58 -1.72 14.22
C LEU A 151 -12.44 -0.46 14.19
N VAL A 152 -13.69 -0.56 13.75
CA VAL A 152 -14.66 0.53 13.82
C VAL A 152 -14.76 1.02 15.28
N ASN A 153 -14.67 2.34 15.47
CA ASN A 153 -14.69 3.05 16.76
C ASN A 153 -13.50 2.80 17.68
N VAL A 154 -12.40 2.20 17.21
CA VAL A 154 -11.16 2.17 18.00
C VAL A 154 -10.66 3.60 18.17
N ARG A 155 -10.56 4.04 19.43
CA ARG A 155 -9.92 5.29 19.81
C ARG A 155 -8.44 5.05 20.03
N LEU A 156 -7.62 5.77 19.27
CA LEU A 156 -6.17 5.77 19.36
C LEU A 156 -5.73 7.05 20.08
N GLN A 157 -4.53 7.01 20.66
CA GLN A 157 -3.94 8.22 21.22
C GLN A 157 -3.45 9.11 20.07
N ASP A 158 -3.64 10.41 20.20
CA ASP A 158 -3.08 11.37 19.27
C ASP A 158 -1.54 11.32 19.35
N ASN A 159 -0.89 11.48 18.21
CA ASN A 159 0.56 11.57 18.13
C ASN A 159 0.95 12.61 17.08
N ASN A 160 2.15 13.17 17.23
CA ASN A 160 2.71 14.14 16.29
C ASN A 160 3.95 13.58 15.56
N ALA A 161 4.29 12.31 15.77
CA ALA A 161 5.49 11.69 15.23
C ALA A 161 5.28 11.13 13.81
N LEU A 162 4.06 10.66 13.52
CA LEU A 162 3.67 10.12 12.23
C LEU A 162 2.52 10.94 11.65
N GLU A 163 2.59 11.27 10.37
CA GLU A 163 1.49 11.96 9.68
C GLU A 163 0.30 11.02 9.42
N SER A 164 0.59 9.73 9.23
CA SER A 164 -0.41 8.71 8.95
C SER A 164 0.07 7.34 9.43
N VAL A 165 -0.88 6.47 9.78
CA VAL A 165 -0.62 5.06 10.05
C VAL A 165 -1.57 4.21 9.21
N ALA A 166 -1.02 3.33 8.39
CA ALA A 166 -1.77 2.37 7.58
C ALA A 166 -1.75 0.98 8.24
N LEU A 167 -2.91 0.30 8.27
CA LEU A 167 -3.00 -1.12 8.56
C LEU A 167 -3.05 -1.90 7.24
N ILE A 168 -2.22 -2.93 7.12
CA ILE A 168 -2.22 -3.90 6.02
C ILE A 168 -2.53 -5.27 6.61
N ASP A 169 -3.76 -5.73 6.43
CA ASP A 169 -4.21 -7.09 6.75
C ASP A 169 -4.08 -8.02 5.54
N ASN A 170 -4.53 -9.27 5.68
CA ASN A 170 -4.48 -10.26 4.61
C ASN A 170 -5.25 -9.80 3.37
N ASN A 171 -6.44 -9.21 3.53
CA ASN A 171 -7.22 -8.68 2.41
C ASN A 171 -6.42 -7.65 1.60
N ARG A 172 -5.84 -6.64 2.26
CA ARG A 172 -5.06 -5.60 1.58
C ARG A 172 -3.76 -6.15 1.01
N ALA A 173 -3.05 -7.00 1.76
CA ALA A 173 -1.80 -7.62 1.31
C ALA A 173 -2.02 -8.47 0.05
N GLN A 174 -3.10 -9.24 0.02
CA GLN A 174 -3.48 -10.07 -1.11
C GLN A 174 -3.84 -9.24 -2.34
N PHE A 175 -4.61 -8.15 -2.16
CA PHE A 175 -4.88 -7.20 -3.24
C PHE A 175 -3.59 -6.66 -3.86
N LEU A 176 -2.67 -6.12 -3.04
CA LEU A 176 -1.39 -5.59 -3.52
C LEU A 176 -0.56 -6.67 -4.22
N PHE A 177 -0.50 -7.88 -3.66
CA PHE A 177 0.23 -8.99 -4.24
C PHE A 177 -0.33 -9.39 -5.62
N GLU A 178 -1.62 -9.67 -5.71
CA GLU A 178 -2.25 -10.17 -6.93
C GLU A 178 -2.25 -9.11 -8.03
N SER A 179 -2.62 -7.88 -7.70
CA SER A 179 -2.73 -6.79 -8.67
C SER A 179 -1.40 -6.47 -9.34
N ILE A 180 -0.34 -6.26 -8.55
CA ILE A 180 0.97 -5.88 -9.07
C ILE A 180 1.64 -7.06 -9.77
N THR A 181 1.50 -8.28 -9.22
CA THR A 181 2.03 -9.49 -9.87
C THR A 181 1.35 -9.75 -11.21
N TYR A 182 0.03 -9.58 -11.30
CA TYR A 182 -0.71 -9.72 -12.55
C TYR A 182 -0.16 -8.77 -13.63
N VAL A 183 -0.07 -7.47 -13.33
CA VAL A 183 0.37 -6.49 -14.33
C VAL A 183 1.84 -6.70 -14.71
N ASN A 184 2.71 -7.00 -13.75
CA ASN A 184 4.13 -7.30 -14.02
C ASN A 184 4.29 -8.54 -14.89
N ASN A 185 3.50 -9.60 -14.68
CA ASN A 185 3.56 -10.81 -15.50
C ASN A 185 2.99 -10.59 -16.91
N THR A 186 1.96 -9.76 -17.05
CA THR A 186 1.31 -9.47 -18.33
C THR A 186 2.17 -8.56 -19.22
N TYR A 187 2.77 -7.51 -18.64
CA TYR A 187 3.45 -6.46 -19.41
C TYR A 187 4.98 -6.43 -19.24
N GLY A 188 5.54 -7.21 -18.31
CA GLY A 188 6.96 -7.15 -17.92
C GLY A 188 7.22 -6.06 -16.88
N GLU A 189 7.85 -6.43 -15.76
CA GLU A 189 8.12 -5.54 -14.63
C GLU A 189 8.89 -4.27 -15.04
N GLU A 190 9.77 -4.35 -16.05
CA GLU A 190 10.51 -3.21 -16.58
C GLU A 190 9.62 -2.16 -17.25
N ASN A 191 8.45 -2.55 -17.75
CA ASN A 191 7.51 -1.68 -18.47
C ASN A 191 6.44 -1.07 -17.56
N VAL A 192 6.32 -1.53 -16.31
CA VAL A 192 5.27 -1.12 -15.37
C VAL A 192 5.82 -0.14 -14.35
N GLU A 193 5.18 1.02 -14.23
CA GLU A 193 5.50 2.02 -13.20
C GLU A 193 4.22 2.48 -12.50
N PHE A 194 4.32 2.88 -11.23
CA PHE A 194 3.22 3.57 -10.55
C PHE A 194 3.06 4.97 -11.12
N PHE A 195 1.83 5.38 -11.42
CA PHE A 195 1.53 6.74 -11.88
C PHE A 195 1.34 7.68 -10.68
N TYR A 196 2.10 8.76 -10.67
CA TYR A 196 2.10 9.75 -9.59
C TYR A 196 1.17 10.91 -9.98
N ILE A 197 0.01 10.97 -9.34
CA ILE A 197 -1.00 11.99 -9.64
C ILE A 197 -0.52 13.39 -9.24
N ASP A 198 -1.05 14.39 -9.94
CA ASP A 198 -0.90 15.78 -9.53
C ASP A 198 -1.62 16.01 -8.20
N THR A 199 -0.93 16.61 -7.24
CA THR A 199 -1.48 17.05 -5.96
C THR A 199 -1.17 18.53 -5.76
N GLY A 200 -1.88 19.19 -4.84
CA GLY A 200 -1.51 20.55 -4.41
C GLY A 200 -0.12 20.64 -3.75
N LEU A 201 0.54 19.52 -3.49
CA LEU A 201 1.83 19.43 -2.80
C LEU A 201 3.00 19.12 -3.74
N ASN A 202 2.79 18.77 -5.01
CA ASN A 202 3.85 18.43 -5.99
C ASN A 202 3.86 19.34 -7.23
N ASN A 203 3.82 20.65 -7.02
CA ASN A 203 3.70 21.67 -8.07
C ASN A 203 5.05 22.10 -8.68
N MET A 204 6.19 21.69 -8.14
CA MET A 204 7.50 22.06 -8.67
C MET A 204 7.86 21.29 -9.95
N ASN A 205 7.59 21.89 -11.11
CA ASN A 205 7.80 21.26 -12.43
C ASN A 205 9.26 20.84 -12.73
N LEU A 206 10.27 21.55 -12.23
CA LEU A 206 11.68 21.32 -12.60
C LEU A 206 12.23 19.92 -12.26
N VAL A 207 11.60 19.22 -11.31
CA VAL A 207 12.06 17.91 -10.81
C VAL A 207 10.93 16.89 -10.70
N LYS A 208 9.80 17.16 -11.35
CA LYS A 208 8.58 16.35 -11.26
C LYS A 208 8.74 15.06 -12.06
N LYS A 209 8.35 13.95 -11.44
CA LYS A 209 8.21 12.64 -12.08
C LYS A 209 6.73 12.26 -12.04
N TYR A 210 6.20 11.84 -13.18
CA TYR A 210 4.81 11.39 -13.31
C TYR A 210 4.67 9.87 -13.11
N SER A 211 5.78 9.14 -13.08
CA SER A 211 5.78 7.72 -12.82
C SER A 211 7.11 7.26 -12.21
N GLY A 212 7.10 6.07 -11.61
CA GLY A 212 8.29 5.40 -11.11
C GLY A 212 8.00 4.03 -10.50
N LYS A 213 9.07 3.30 -10.15
CA LYS A 213 8.98 1.89 -9.72
C LYS A 213 8.48 1.67 -8.29
N SER A 214 8.48 2.70 -7.44
CA SER A 214 8.05 2.56 -6.04
C SER A 214 6.62 3.06 -5.84
N LEU A 215 5.80 2.27 -5.15
CA LEU A 215 4.47 2.67 -4.69
C LEU A 215 4.60 3.81 -3.65
N PRO A 216 3.93 4.96 -3.82
CA PRO A 216 3.87 5.97 -2.78
C PRO A 216 3.14 5.42 -1.54
N VAL A 217 3.60 5.75 -0.32
CA VAL A 217 2.92 5.31 0.91
C VAL A 217 1.46 5.74 0.96
N GLU A 218 1.13 6.89 0.36
CA GLU A 218 -0.24 7.38 0.26
C GLU A 218 -1.16 6.44 -0.52
N TYR A 219 -0.62 5.58 -1.38
CA TYR A 219 -1.39 4.62 -2.17
C TYR A 219 -1.51 3.24 -1.52
N ILE A 220 -0.76 2.92 -0.46
CA ILE A 220 -0.70 1.55 0.09
C ILE A 220 -2.05 1.04 0.59
N ASN A 221 -2.93 1.95 1.00
CA ASN A 221 -4.31 1.67 1.40
C ASN A 221 -5.36 2.23 0.43
N SER A 222 -4.95 2.60 -0.78
CA SER A 222 -5.87 3.03 -1.84
C SER A 222 -6.56 1.83 -2.49
N ASP A 223 -7.85 1.97 -2.77
CA ASP A 223 -8.64 0.97 -3.48
C ASP A 223 -8.50 1.09 -5.00
N VAL A 224 -7.83 2.15 -5.46
CA VAL A 224 -7.48 2.36 -6.87
C VAL A 224 -6.00 2.64 -6.95
N ILE A 225 -5.26 1.83 -7.70
CA ILE A 225 -3.83 2.01 -7.93
C ILE A 225 -3.64 2.38 -9.41
N PRO A 226 -3.23 3.63 -9.72
CA PRO A 226 -2.95 4.02 -11.08
C PRO A 226 -1.51 3.63 -11.46
N LEU A 227 -1.37 2.99 -12.62
CA LEU A 227 -0.10 2.60 -13.21
C LEU A 227 0.09 3.27 -14.57
N HIS A 228 1.33 3.55 -14.89
CA HIS A 228 1.82 3.96 -16.19
C HIS A 228 2.58 2.79 -16.80
N ILE A 229 2.09 2.25 -17.91
CA ILE A 229 2.70 1.12 -18.61
C ILE A 229 3.15 1.57 -19.99
N GLU A 230 4.41 1.32 -20.34
CA GLU A 230 4.93 1.50 -21.70
C GLU A 230 5.19 0.13 -22.32
N TYR A 231 4.26 -0.37 -23.14
CA TYR A 231 4.36 -1.68 -23.78
C TYR A 231 4.46 -1.53 -25.29
N GLY A 232 5.64 -1.78 -25.84
CA GLY A 232 5.96 -1.47 -27.24
C GLY A 232 5.85 0.03 -27.51
N ASN A 233 4.93 0.44 -28.40
CA ASN A 233 4.68 1.85 -28.72
C ASN A 233 3.42 2.39 -28.01
N THR A 234 2.80 1.62 -27.12
CA THR A 234 1.56 2.00 -26.44
C THR A 234 1.85 2.49 -25.03
N LYS A 235 1.29 3.66 -24.70
CA LYS A 235 1.24 4.19 -23.34
C LYS A 235 -0.12 3.93 -22.73
N ILE A 236 -0.14 3.15 -21.66
CA ILE A 236 -1.38 2.70 -21.01
C ILE A 236 -1.47 3.36 -19.63
N LEU A 237 -2.59 4.04 -19.36
CA LEU A 237 -3.01 4.24 -17.98
C LEU A 237 -3.77 2.99 -17.54
N PHE A 238 -3.24 2.30 -16.55
CA PHE A 238 -3.89 1.12 -15.99
C PHE A 238 -4.41 1.44 -14.58
N LEU A 239 -5.72 1.40 -14.39
CA LEU A 239 -6.36 1.58 -13.09
C LEU A 239 -6.74 0.22 -12.52
N ILE A 240 -6.00 -0.26 -11.52
CA ILE A 240 -6.36 -1.47 -10.79
C ILE A 240 -7.29 -1.10 -9.64
N VAL A 241 -8.43 -1.77 -9.55
CA VAL A 241 -9.50 -1.50 -8.57
C VAL A 241 -9.61 -2.68 -7.61
N ARG A 242 -9.64 -2.45 -6.30
CA ARG A 242 -9.83 -3.52 -5.31
C ARG A 242 -11.28 -4.00 -5.24
N ASP A 243 -12.22 -3.07 -5.34
CA ASP A 243 -13.64 -3.33 -5.18
C ASP A 243 -14.20 -4.12 -6.37
N LEU A 244 -15.29 -4.85 -6.14
CA LEU A 244 -16.00 -5.59 -7.18
C LEU A 244 -16.56 -4.66 -8.25
N PHE A 245 -16.83 -5.22 -9.43
CA PHE A 245 -17.41 -4.48 -10.54
C PHE A 245 -18.75 -3.86 -10.14
N ASP A 246 -18.83 -2.54 -10.34
CA ASP A 246 -20.04 -1.76 -10.18
C ASP A 246 -20.08 -0.67 -11.25
N LYS A 247 -21.26 -0.49 -11.86
CA LYS A 247 -21.43 0.44 -12.99
C LYS A 247 -21.16 1.88 -12.58
N ASP A 248 -21.60 2.30 -11.40
CA ASP A 248 -21.41 3.68 -10.92
C ASP A 248 -19.96 3.93 -10.53
N THR A 249 -19.29 2.94 -9.97
CA THR A 249 -17.85 2.94 -9.71
C THR A 249 -17.05 3.05 -11.00
N LEU A 250 -17.41 2.29 -12.04
CA LEU A 250 -16.81 2.41 -13.37
C LEU A 250 -16.92 3.84 -13.92
N LYS A 251 -18.09 4.48 -13.82
CA LYS A 251 -18.26 5.88 -14.27
C LYS A 251 -17.30 6.81 -13.54
N ARG A 252 -17.17 6.69 -12.22
CA ARG A 252 -16.24 7.51 -11.43
C ARG A 252 -14.79 7.30 -11.87
N LEU A 253 -14.41 6.05 -12.15
CA LEU A 253 -13.07 5.71 -12.63
C LEU A 253 -12.80 6.23 -14.05
N ILE A 254 -13.78 6.22 -14.94
CA ILE A 254 -13.68 6.85 -16.26
C ILE A 254 -13.45 8.36 -16.12
N GLY A 255 -14.20 9.03 -15.24
CA GLY A 255 -14.00 10.45 -14.94
C GLY A 255 -12.61 10.73 -14.38
N LEU A 256 -12.17 9.92 -13.41
CA LEU A 256 -10.81 10.00 -12.86
C LEU A 256 -9.74 9.83 -13.95
N ALA A 257 -9.90 8.81 -14.81
CA ALA A 257 -8.98 8.57 -15.92
C ALA A 257 -8.92 9.78 -16.86
N GLN A 258 -10.06 10.41 -17.15
CA GLN A 258 -10.12 11.60 -18.00
C GLN A 258 -9.34 12.77 -17.39
N ASP A 259 -9.49 12.98 -16.08
CA ASP A 259 -8.82 14.06 -15.35
C ASP A 259 -7.29 13.88 -15.29
N ILE A 260 -6.81 12.65 -15.10
CA ILE A 260 -5.38 12.38 -14.89
C ILE A 260 -4.61 12.08 -16.18
N THR A 261 -5.28 11.60 -17.24
CA THR A 261 -4.58 11.27 -18.49
C THR A 261 -4.20 12.48 -19.31
N ARG A 262 -4.91 13.63 -19.21
CA ARG A 262 -4.62 14.87 -19.95
C ARG A 262 -4.04 14.66 -21.37
N THR A 263 -4.50 13.64 -22.10
CA THR A 263 -4.05 13.18 -23.44
C THR A 263 -2.67 12.48 -23.58
N TRP A 264 -1.98 12.09 -22.51
CA TRP A 264 -0.70 11.37 -22.62
C TRP A 264 -0.85 9.88 -22.96
N SER A 265 -1.96 9.26 -22.56
CA SER A 265 -2.20 7.82 -22.75
C SER A 265 -2.86 7.54 -24.10
N ASN A 266 -2.43 6.45 -24.74
CA ASN A 266 -3.05 5.92 -25.96
C ASN A 266 -4.09 4.84 -25.65
N GLU A 267 -4.09 4.31 -24.43
CA GLU A 267 -5.02 3.29 -23.96
C GLU A 267 -5.27 3.47 -22.46
N ILE A 268 -6.48 3.15 -22.03
CA ILE A 268 -6.90 3.23 -20.63
C ILE A 268 -7.55 1.89 -20.30
N ILE A 269 -6.97 1.17 -19.34
CA ILE A 269 -7.48 -0.12 -18.89
C ILE A 269 -7.95 0.04 -17.45
N ILE A 270 -9.20 -0.33 -17.17
CA ILE A 270 -9.74 -0.37 -15.81
C ILE A 270 -9.95 -1.83 -15.44
N ALA A 271 -9.22 -2.33 -14.43
CA ALA A 271 -9.26 -3.72 -14.04
C ALA A 271 -9.95 -3.91 -12.69
N PHE A 272 -11.00 -4.73 -12.66
CA PHE A 272 -11.71 -5.16 -11.46
C PHE A 272 -11.34 -6.62 -11.13
N PRO A 273 -11.49 -7.12 -9.89
CA PRO A 273 -11.17 -8.50 -9.56
C PRO A 273 -12.13 -9.52 -10.18
N ASP A 274 -13.37 -9.13 -10.46
CA ASP A 274 -14.49 -10.01 -10.83
C ASP A 274 -15.16 -9.59 -12.15
N TYR A 275 -14.50 -8.75 -12.95
CA TYR A 275 -15.04 -8.39 -14.24
C TYR A 275 -15.14 -9.63 -15.14
N ASN A 276 -16.36 -9.98 -15.53
CA ASN A 276 -16.63 -10.98 -16.56
C ASN A 276 -17.29 -10.34 -17.78
N GLU A 277 -16.77 -10.59 -18.98
CA GLU A 277 -17.27 -9.95 -20.20
C GLU A 277 -18.74 -10.31 -20.49
N PHE A 278 -19.13 -11.58 -20.30
CA PHE A 278 -20.50 -12.04 -20.57
C PHE A 278 -21.52 -11.34 -19.67
N GLU A 279 -21.17 -11.16 -18.39
CA GLU A 279 -22.06 -10.54 -17.39
C GLU A 279 -22.04 -9.00 -17.47
N HIS A 280 -20.87 -8.40 -17.73
CA HIS A 280 -20.64 -6.98 -17.47
C HIS A 280 -20.48 -6.08 -18.70
N LYS A 281 -20.29 -6.63 -19.91
CA LYS A 281 -20.03 -5.83 -21.12
C LYS A 281 -21.12 -4.82 -21.44
N GLN A 282 -22.40 -5.18 -21.27
CA GLN A 282 -23.49 -4.25 -21.54
C GLN A 282 -23.48 -3.08 -20.55
N PHE A 283 -23.25 -3.34 -19.26
CA PHE A 283 -23.15 -2.29 -18.25
C PHE A 283 -21.97 -1.34 -18.52
N CYS A 284 -20.84 -1.87 -19.00
CA CYS A 284 -19.70 -1.07 -19.44
C CYS A 284 -20.05 -0.16 -20.61
N ASN A 285 -20.66 -0.70 -21.66
CA ASN A 285 -21.06 0.07 -22.83
C ASN A 285 -22.00 1.21 -22.44
N ASP A 286 -22.99 0.93 -21.58
CA ASP A 286 -23.92 1.94 -21.10
C ASP A 286 -23.18 3.04 -20.30
N ALA A 287 -22.26 2.67 -19.40
CA ALA A 287 -21.49 3.63 -18.61
C ALA A 287 -20.60 4.52 -19.50
N ILE A 288 -19.96 3.94 -20.51
CA ILE A 288 -19.11 4.65 -21.46
C ILE A 288 -19.92 5.61 -22.35
N LEU A 289 -21.14 5.22 -22.74
CA LEU A 289 -22.01 6.04 -23.59
C LEU A 289 -22.46 7.34 -22.91
N GLU A 290 -22.47 7.39 -21.58
CA GLU A 290 -22.84 8.58 -20.80
C GLU A 290 -21.79 9.71 -20.85
N PHE A 291 -20.56 9.45 -21.33
CA PHE A 291 -19.53 10.48 -21.48
C PHE A 291 -19.56 11.13 -22.87
N ASP A 292 -19.47 12.46 -22.92
CA ASP A 292 -19.57 13.24 -24.17
C ASP A 292 -18.35 13.09 -25.08
N ASP A 293 -17.14 12.99 -24.51
CA ASP A 293 -15.90 12.88 -25.30
C ASP A 293 -15.73 11.48 -25.91
N LYS A 294 -16.29 11.30 -27.10
CA LYS A 294 -16.24 10.04 -27.85
C LYS A 294 -14.85 9.67 -28.37
N LYS A 295 -13.87 10.59 -28.35
CA LYS A 295 -12.49 10.24 -28.71
C LYS A 295 -11.78 9.64 -27.51
N PHE A 296 -11.97 10.23 -26.33
CA PHE A 296 -11.46 9.72 -25.07
C PHE A 296 -12.04 8.34 -24.73
N THR A 297 -13.36 8.17 -24.83
CA THR A 297 -14.01 6.90 -24.44
C THR A 297 -13.60 5.70 -25.31
N LYS A 298 -13.15 5.92 -26.54
CA LYS A 298 -12.63 4.86 -27.41
C LYS A 298 -11.29 4.28 -26.94
N LEU A 299 -10.60 4.96 -26.02
CA LEU A 299 -9.35 4.49 -25.44
C LEU A 299 -9.60 3.53 -24.27
N ILE A 300 -10.84 3.38 -23.82
CA ILE A 300 -11.19 2.69 -22.57
C ILE A 300 -11.53 1.23 -22.84
N SER A 301 -10.89 0.34 -22.09
CA SER A 301 -11.27 -1.06 -21.95
C SER A 301 -11.40 -1.43 -20.47
N VAL A 302 -12.20 -2.47 -20.20
CA VAL A 302 -12.41 -3.01 -18.85
C VAL A 302 -11.98 -4.47 -18.87
N THR A 303 -11.27 -4.91 -17.83
CA THR A 303 -10.73 -6.28 -17.74
C THR A 303 -10.74 -6.81 -16.31
N THR A 304 -10.32 -8.05 -16.13
CA THR A 304 -10.03 -8.64 -14.82
C THR A 304 -8.54 -8.81 -14.60
N TYR A 305 -8.06 -8.51 -13.38
CA TYR A 305 -6.70 -8.85 -12.95
C TYR A 305 -6.63 -10.18 -12.18
N LYS A 306 -7.75 -10.91 -12.08
CA LYS A 306 -7.83 -12.25 -11.50
C LYS A 306 -8.52 -13.22 -12.47
N PRO A 307 -8.03 -13.36 -13.71
CA PRO A 307 -8.64 -14.26 -14.67
C PRO A 307 -8.54 -15.71 -14.19
N ASP A 308 -9.56 -16.51 -14.52
CA ASP A 308 -9.49 -17.96 -14.48
C ASP A 308 -9.77 -18.59 -15.86
N PHE A 309 -9.78 -19.93 -15.95
CA PHE A 309 -9.95 -20.65 -17.21
C PHE A 309 -11.25 -20.30 -17.97
N ARG A 310 -12.22 -19.68 -17.30
CA ARG A 310 -13.51 -19.26 -17.86
C ARG A 310 -13.46 -17.87 -18.48
N ASP A 311 -12.37 -17.13 -18.31
CA ASP A 311 -12.16 -15.80 -18.90
C ASP A 311 -11.33 -15.86 -20.20
N GLU A 312 -10.81 -17.04 -20.58
CA GLU A 312 -10.06 -17.27 -21.83
C GLU A 312 -10.96 -17.63 -23.04
N VAL A 313 -12.14 -17.02 -23.15
CA VAL A 313 -13.18 -17.35 -24.16
C VAL A 313 -13.15 -16.43 -25.37
#